data_AF-A0A259C687-F1
#
_entry.id   AF-A0A259C687-F1
#
_cell.length_a   1.000
_cell.length_b   1.000
_cell.length_c   1.000
_cell.angle_alpha   90.00
_cell.angle_beta   90.00
_cell.angle_gamma   90.00
#
_symmetry.space_group_name_H-M   'P 1'
#
loop_
_entity.id
_entity.type
_entity.pdbx_description
1 polymer ?
#
loop_
_entity_poly.entity_id
_entity_poly.type
_entity_poly.pdbx_seq_one_letter_code
_entity_poly.pdbx_strand_id
1 'polypeptide(L)'
;MSGIRKVVDQSGASNVAIDPRLFRSFGVDRVPTYVALATDFEPCDQLDCVTAPPPHDRISGNTSVDYVLEAFADANGPGAPVARLALANLRGKR
;
A
#
# COMPACT_ATOMS: atom_id res chain seq x y z
N MET A 1 -6.82 -4.71 -21.17
CA MET A 1 -6.15 -5.16 -19.92
C MET A 1 -5.11 -6.27 -20.20
N SER A 2 -4.07 -6.00 -21.01
CA SER A 2 -3.04 -7.03 -21.37
C SER A 2 -1.69 -6.80 -20.67
N GLY A 3 -1.33 -5.55 -20.36
CA GLY A 3 0.02 -5.21 -19.86
C GLY A 3 0.32 -5.63 -18.41
N ILE A 4 -0.65 -5.53 -17.50
CA ILE A 4 -0.44 -5.79 -16.05
C ILE A 4 -0.14 -7.27 -15.79
N ARG A 5 -0.68 -8.17 -16.63
CA ARG A 5 -0.57 -9.62 -16.48
C ARG A 5 0.86 -10.16 -16.65
N LYS A 6 1.78 -9.36 -17.20
CA LYS A 6 3.18 -9.76 -17.46
C LYS A 6 4.12 -9.50 -16.27
N VAL A 7 3.71 -8.69 -15.29
CA VAL A 7 4.59 -8.21 -14.20
C VAL A 7 4.38 -8.98 -12.90
N VAL A 8 3.22 -9.63 -12.72
CA VAL A 8 2.89 -10.41 -11.52
C VAL A 8 2.71 -11.89 -11.87
N ASP A 9 3.29 -12.78 -11.06
CA ASP A 9 2.93 -14.20 -11.09
C ASP A 9 1.41 -14.33 -10.85
N GLN A 10 0.74 -15.15 -11.66
CA GLN A 10 -0.71 -15.34 -11.60
C GLN A 10 -1.19 -15.86 -10.24
N SER A 11 -0.32 -16.50 -9.45
CA SER A 11 -0.61 -16.91 -8.08
C SER A 11 -0.70 -15.73 -7.09
N GLY A 12 0.01 -14.64 -7.34
CA GLY A 12 -0.01 -13.40 -6.54
C GLY A 12 -0.91 -12.30 -7.12
N ALA A 13 -1.37 -12.46 -8.36
CA ALA A 13 -2.17 -11.47 -9.07
C ALA A 13 -3.55 -11.22 -8.43
N SER A 14 -4.08 -12.16 -7.64
CA SER A 14 -5.36 -11.98 -6.92
C SER A 14 -5.31 -10.91 -5.83
N ASN A 15 -4.11 -10.58 -5.32
CA ASN A 15 -3.92 -9.60 -4.24
C ASN A 15 -3.35 -8.27 -4.75
N VAL A 16 -3.23 -8.10 -6.07
CA VAL A 16 -2.68 -6.88 -6.68
C VAL A 16 -3.74 -6.25 -7.57
N ALA A 17 -4.30 -5.12 -7.11
CA ALA A 17 -5.18 -4.27 -7.90
C ALA A 17 -4.47 -2.96 -8.23
N ILE A 18 -4.71 -2.43 -9.43
CA ILE A 18 -4.28 -1.08 -9.81
C ILE A 18 -5.53 -0.22 -9.90
N ASP A 19 -5.74 0.64 -8.90
CA ASP A 19 -6.79 1.65 -8.90
C ASP A 19 -6.15 3.05 -8.93
N PRO A 20 -6.22 3.77 -10.07
CA PRO A 20 -5.72 5.13 -10.20
C PRO A 20 -6.29 6.13 -9.19
N ARG A 21 -7.48 5.86 -8.62
CA ARG A 21 -8.10 6.74 -7.61
C ARG A 21 -7.30 6.75 -6.31
N LEU A 22 -6.66 5.63 -5.95
CA LEU A 22 -5.84 5.55 -4.73
C LEU A 22 -4.65 6.51 -4.78
N PHE A 23 -4.05 6.74 -5.95
CA PHE A 23 -2.96 7.71 -6.09
C PHE A 23 -3.41 9.12 -5.71
N ARG A 24 -4.64 9.50 -6.10
CA ARG A 24 -5.23 10.78 -5.72
C ARG A 24 -5.61 10.80 -4.24
N SER A 25 -6.32 9.77 -3.75
CA SER A 25 -6.77 9.71 -2.36
C SER A 25 -5.64 9.71 -1.34
N PHE A 26 -4.50 9.09 -1.64
CA PHE A 26 -3.32 9.05 -0.76
C PHE A 26 -2.25 10.09 -1.11
N GLY A 27 -2.51 10.98 -2.09
CA GLY A 27 -1.58 12.04 -2.48
C GLY A 27 -0.22 11.51 -2.95
N VAL A 28 -0.22 10.45 -3.75
CA VAL A 28 0.98 9.84 -4.32
C VAL A 28 1.42 10.64 -5.54
N ASP A 29 2.38 11.54 -5.32
CA ASP A 29 2.96 12.44 -6.33
C ASP A 29 4.32 11.97 -6.88
N ARG A 30 4.93 10.99 -6.22
CA ARG A 30 6.25 10.44 -6.56
C ARG A 30 6.34 8.96 -6.21
N VAL A 31 7.27 8.25 -6.86
CA VAL A 31 7.51 6.82 -6.64
C VAL A 31 8.97 6.53 -6.26
N PRO A 32 9.22 5.50 -5.42
CA PRO A 32 8.22 4.69 -4.73
C PRO A 32 7.58 5.44 -3.54
N THR A 33 6.30 5.15 -3.30
CA THR A 33 5.55 5.56 -2.11
C THR A 33 4.85 4.33 -1.53
N TYR A 34 5.01 4.13 -0.23
CA TYR A 34 4.39 3.04 0.52
C TYR A 34 3.33 3.61 1.45
N VAL A 35 2.19 2.94 1.51
CA VAL A 35 1.06 3.31 2.37
C VAL A 35 0.58 2.06 3.10
N ALA A 36 0.47 2.12 4.42
CA ALA A 36 -0.06 1.05 5.26
C ALA A 36 -1.37 1.51 5.90
N LEU A 37 -2.49 0.83 5.58
CA LEU A 37 -3.82 1.18 6.05
C LEU A 37 -4.17 0.44 7.34
N ALA A 38 -4.91 1.10 8.23
CA ALA A 38 -5.49 0.45 9.41
C ALA A 38 -6.74 -0.38 9.08
N THR A 39 -7.47 0.02 8.05
CA THR A 39 -8.74 -0.56 7.61
C THR A 39 -8.83 -0.55 6.09
N ASP A 40 -9.81 -1.30 5.56
CA ASP A 40 -10.09 -1.31 4.13
C ASP A 40 -10.46 0.08 3.61
N PHE A 41 -10.15 0.31 2.32
CA PHE A 41 -10.54 1.50 1.58
C PHE A 41 -11.71 1.15 0.65
N GLU A 42 -12.83 1.84 0.82
CA GLU A 42 -14.02 1.73 -0.02
C GLU A 42 -14.03 2.89 -1.04
N PRO A 43 -13.66 2.64 -2.31
CA PRO A 43 -13.68 3.69 -3.33
C PRO A 43 -15.13 4.05 -3.65
N CYS A 44 -15.50 5.33 -3.58
CA CYS A 44 -16.79 5.76 -4.09
C CYS A 44 -16.88 5.67 -5.62
N ASP A 45 -18.10 5.47 -6.09
CA ASP A 45 -18.45 5.16 -7.49
C ASP A 45 -18.81 6.39 -8.35
N GLN A 46 -18.83 7.59 -7.74
CA GLN A 46 -19.15 8.84 -8.42
C GLN A 46 -17.91 9.50 -9.02
N LEU A 47 -18.06 10.12 -10.20
CA LEU A 47 -16.97 10.73 -10.98
C LEU A 47 -16.13 11.74 -10.19
N ASP A 48 -16.79 12.54 -9.34
CA ASP A 48 -16.17 13.62 -8.57
C ASP A 48 -15.99 13.28 -7.08
N CYS A 49 -16.33 12.07 -6.67
CA CYS A 49 -16.19 11.70 -5.27
C CYS A 49 -14.74 11.32 -4.94
N VAL A 50 -14.23 11.93 -3.87
CA VAL A 50 -12.95 11.58 -3.25
C VAL A 50 -13.26 10.97 -1.89
N THR A 51 -13.15 9.63 -1.77
CA THR A 51 -13.21 8.98 -0.46
C THR A 51 -12.03 9.49 0.36
N ALA A 52 -12.30 10.02 1.56
CA ALA A 52 -11.27 10.35 2.52
C ALA A 52 -10.48 9.07 2.85
N PRO A 53 -9.14 9.09 2.78
CA PRO A 53 -8.36 7.91 3.08
C PRO A 53 -8.57 7.49 4.55
N PRO A 54 -8.67 6.18 4.85
CA PRO A 54 -8.70 5.70 6.22
C PRO A 54 -7.40 6.07 6.95
N PRO A 55 -7.36 5.99 8.29
CA PRO A 55 -6.12 6.15 9.05
C PRO A 55 -5.00 5.27 8.48
N HIS A 56 -3.85 5.88 8.19
CA HIS A 56 -2.75 5.21 7.51
C HIS A 56 -1.40 5.81 7.86
N ASP A 57 -0.35 5.04 7.62
CA ASP A 57 1.03 5.51 7.59
C ASP A 57 1.52 5.64 6.15
N ARG A 58 2.43 6.58 5.88
CA ARG A 58 3.00 6.82 4.54
C ARG A 58 4.48 7.16 4.59
N ILE A 59 5.27 6.56 3.70
CA ILE A 59 6.67 6.92 3.42
C ILE A 59 6.86 7.01 1.91
N SER A 60 7.50 8.10 1.45
CA SER A 60 7.83 8.34 0.04
C SER A 60 9.32 8.60 -0.10
N GLY A 61 10.00 7.95 -1.04
CA GLY A 61 11.43 8.13 -1.28
C GLY A 61 12.15 6.85 -1.69
N ASN A 62 13.45 6.94 -2.01
CA ASN A 62 14.27 5.79 -2.39
C ASN A 62 14.61 4.93 -1.16
N THR A 63 13.67 4.09 -0.73
CA THR A 63 13.76 3.26 0.47
C THR A 63 13.45 1.80 0.15
N SER A 64 14.01 0.87 0.93
CA SER A 64 13.65 -0.55 0.81
C SER A 64 12.32 -0.85 1.49
N VAL A 65 11.66 -1.93 1.06
CA VAL A 65 10.43 -2.43 1.68
C VAL A 65 10.66 -2.80 3.16
N ASP A 66 11.78 -3.47 3.46
CA ASP A 66 12.14 -3.90 4.83
C ASP A 66 12.25 -2.69 5.78
N TYR A 67 12.95 -1.63 5.34
CA TYR A 67 13.08 -0.38 6.10
C TYR A 67 11.72 0.27 6.37
N VAL A 68 10.87 0.37 5.35
CA VAL A 68 9.55 1.03 5.48
C VAL A 68 8.67 0.27 6.47
N LEU A 69 8.63 -1.05 6.36
CA LEU A 69 7.82 -1.89 7.24
C LEU A 69 8.29 -1.82 8.69
N GLU A 70 9.61 -1.78 8.93
CA GLU A 70 10.19 -1.56 10.25
C GLU A 70 9.84 -0.16 10.80
N ALA A 71 10.02 0.88 9.98
CA ALA A 71 9.68 2.25 10.37
C ALA A 71 8.20 2.41 10.75
N PHE A 72 7.27 1.80 9.99
CA PHE A 72 5.85 1.80 10.33
C PHE A 72 5.54 1.01 11.61
N ALA A 73 6.18 -0.15 11.79
CA ALA A 73 6.00 -0.97 12.98
C ALA A 73 6.45 -0.26 14.27
N ASP A 74 7.59 0.45 14.20
CA ASP A 74 8.21 1.13 15.33
C ASP A 74 7.53 2.46 15.67
N ALA A 75 7.05 3.18 14.66
CA ALA A 75 6.33 4.43 14.85
C ALA A 75 4.99 4.26 15.60
N ASN A 76 4.46 3.04 15.67
CA ASN A 76 3.17 2.70 16.30
C ASN A 76 2.00 3.58 15.79
N GLY A 77 2.05 3.96 14.51
CA GLY A 77 0.98 4.65 13.81
C GLY A 77 -0.17 3.72 13.38
N PRO A 78 -1.18 4.24 12.66
CA PRO A 78 -2.38 3.48 12.30
C PRO A 78 -2.11 2.20 11.49
N GLY A 79 -1.10 2.20 10.63
CA GLY A 79 -0.71 1.07 9.79
C GLY A 79 0.26 0.09 10.46
N ALA A 80 0.73 0.38 11.68
CA ALA A 80 1.72 -0.42 12.39
C ALA A 80 1.35 -1.91 12.55
N PRO A 81 0.09 -2.31 12.85
CA PRO A 81 -0.27 -3.72 12.94
C PRO A 81 -0.07 -4.49 11.61
N VAL A 82 -0.49 -3.89 10.49
CA VAL A 82 -0.32 -4.48 9.15
C VAL A 82 1.15 -4.51 8.78
N ALA A 83 1.90 -3.45 9.11
CA ALA A 83 3.34 -3.39 8.86
C ALA A 83 4.10 -4.49 9.61
N ARG A 84 3.77 -4.76 10.88
CA ARG A 84 4.36 -5.86 11.66
C ARG A 84 4.11 -7.22 11.02
N LEU A 85 2.88 -7.49 10.58
CA LEU A 85 2.55 -8.74 9.90
C LEU A 85 3.30 -8.88 8.57
N ALA A 86 3.32 -7.82 7.76
CA ALA A 86 4.04 -7.81 6.49
C ALA A 86 5.56 -7.95 6.68
N LEU A 87 6.13 -7.34 7.72
CA LEU A 87 7.56 -7.44 8.06
C LEU A 87 7.94 -8.87 8.45
N ALA A 88 7.12 -9.51 9.29
CA ALA A 88 7.30 -10.90 9.67
C ALA A 88 7.27 -11.83 8.44
N ASN A 89 6.31 -11.62 7.54
CA ASN A 89 6.21 -12.37 6.29
C ASN A 89 7.40 -12.14 5.36
N LEU A 90 7.90 -10.90 5.25
CA LEU A 90 9.05 -10.57 4.41
C LEU A 90 10.33 -11.25 4.92
N ARG A 91 10.55 -11.21 6.24
CA ARG A 91 11.74 -11.80 6.88
C ARG A 91 11.69 -13.33 6.92
N GLY A 92 10.50 -13.94 7.05
CA GLY A 92 10.33 -15.39 7.02
C GLY A 92 10.44 -16.02 5.62
N LYS A 93 10.37 -15.21 4.55
CA LYS A 93 10.59 -15.65 3.15
C LYS A 93 12.05 -15.52 2.69
N ARG A 94 12.93 -14.98 3.54
CA ARG A 94 14.33 -14.71 3.22
C ARG A 94 15.22 -15.89 3.60
#